data_AF-A0A377WFH4-F1
#
_entry.id   AF-A0A377WFH4-F1
#
_cell.length_a   1.000
_cell.length_b   1.000
_cell.length_c   1.000
_cell.angle_alpha   90.00
_cell.angle_beta   90.00
_cell.angle_gamma   90.00
#
_symmetry.space_group_name_H-M   'P 1'
#
loop_
_entity.id
_entity.type
_entity.pdbx_description
1 polymer ?
#
loop_
_entity_poly.entity_id
_entity_poly.type
_entity_poly.pdbx_seq_one_letter_code
_entity_poly.pdbx_strand_id
1 'polypeptide(L)'
;MNSLGDALKAADQHAKAEAIGQADMFGVLAEEPEQIEQSTPCQPWPEQVVLDGERETLGLYLTGHPINQYLKEIERYVGGVRLQRHASDRTWESHHGGGAGELRRG
;
A
#
# COMPACT_ATOMS: atom_id res chain seq x y z
N MET A 1 8.51 1.78 -12.82
CA MET A 1 8.48 0.66 -13.80
C MET A 1 7.40 -0.30 -13.33
N ASN A 2 6.54 -0.75 -14.25
CA ASN A 2 5.25 -1.37 -13.94
C ASN A 2 5.37 -2.91 -13.94
N SER A 3 5.38 -3.55 -12.77
CA SER A 3 5.54 -5.01 -12.61
C SER A 3 4.30 -5.81 -13.02
N LEU A 4 3.17 -5.15 -13.25
CA LEU A 4 1.90 -5.81 -13.56
C LEU A 4 1.95 -6.63 -14.86
N GLY A 5 2.61 -6.12 -15.90
CA GLY A 5 2.65 -6.80 -17.20
C GLY A 5 3.42 -8.11 -17.15
N ASP A 6 4.53 -8.14 -16.42
CA ASP A 6 5.36 -9.34 -16.27
C ASP A 6 4.70 -10.35 -15.34
N ALA A 7 4.06 -9.88 -14.25
CA ALA A 7 3.24 -10.73 -13.38
C ALA A 7 2.06 -11.39 -14.12
N LEU A 8 1.35 -10.64 -14.98
CA LEU A 8 0.26 -11.18 -15.78
C LEU A 8 0.73 -12.24 -16.78
N LYS A 9 1.88 -12.03 -17.41
CA LYS A 9 2.47 -13.03 -18.34
C LYS A 9 2.86 -14.31 -17.61
N ALA A 10 3.50 -14.19 -16.44
CA ALA A 10 3.88 -15.34 -15.64
C ALA A 10 2.64 -16.15 -15.21
N ALA A 11 1.57 -15.47 -14.77
CA ALA A 11 0.31 -16.11 -14.43
C ALA A 11 -0.35 -16.83 -15.61
N ASP A 12 -0.35 -16.23 -16.81
CA ASP A 12 -0.90 -16.85 -18.03
C ASP A 12 -0.09 -18.09 -18.48
N GLN A 13 1.25 -18.04 -18.36
CA GLN A 13 2.11 -19.18 -18.64
C GLN A 13 1.83 -20.34 -17.67
N HIS A 14 1.73 -20.05 -16.37
CA HIS A 14 1.39 -21.04 -15.35
C HIS A 14 0.03 -21.70 -15.64
N ALA A 15 -1.00 -20.89 -15.90
CA ALA A 15 -2.34 -21.41 -16.22
C ALA A 15 -2.35 -22.32 -17.47
N LYS A 16 -1.55 -21.98 -18.48
CA LYS A 16 -1.42 -22.80 -19.71
C LYS A 16 -0.65 -24.10 -19.47
N ALA A 17 0.45 -24.05 -18.71
CA ALA A 17 1.25 -25.22 -18.38
C ALA A 17 0.43 -26.24 -17.57
N GLU A 18 -0.35 -25.77 -16.59
CA GLU A 18 -1.28 -26.58 -15.80
C GLU A 18 -2.37 -27.21 -16.66
N ALA A 19 -3.01 -26.44 -17.55
CA ALA A 19 -4.07 -26.93 -18.42
C ALA A 19 -3.62 -28.00 -19.44
N ILE A 20 -2.36 -27.98 -19.86
CA ILE A 20 -1.77 -28.93 -20.82
C ILE A 20 -1.18 -30.16 -20.09
N GLY A 21 -1.18 -30.16 -18.75
CA GLY A 21 -0.58 -31.22 -17.94
C GLY A 21 0.94 -31.27 -18.08
N GLN A 22 1.55 -30.19 -18.56
CA GLN A 22 2.98 -30.09 -18.77
C GLN A 22 3.58 -29.41 -17.55
N ALA A 23 4.18 -30.20 -16.65
CA ALA A 23 4.98 -29.66 -15.57
C ALA A 23 6.17 -28.91 -16.19
N ASP A 24 6.19 -27.59 -16.00
CA ASP A 24 7.25 -26.76 -16.53
C ASP A 24 8.53 -26.98 -15.71
N MET A 25 9.57 -27.56 -16.34
CA MET A 25 10.85 -27.84 -15.67
C MET A 25 11.77 -26.60 -15.60
N PHE A 26 11.45 -25.53 -16.32
CA PHE A 26 12.28 -24.32 -16.41
C PHE A 26 11.49 -23.01 -16.24
N GLY A 27 10.18 -23.04 -16.39
CA GLY A 27 9.30 -21.92 -16.06
C GLY A 27 9.12 -21.85 -14.57
N VAL A 28 9.68 -20.77 -14.03
CA VAL A 28 9.36 -20.11 -12.76
C VAL A 28 8.36 -20.91 -11.91
N LEU A 29 8.87 -21.95 -11.25
CA LEU A 29 8.20 -22.60 -10.13
C LEU A 29 8.13 -21.58 -8.99
N ALA A 30 7.16 -20.67 -9.06
CA ALA A 30 6.75 -19.89 -7.90
C ALA A 30 5.87 -20.77 -6.96
N GLU A 31 6.31 -22.00 -6.69
CA GLU A 31 5.73 -22.80 -5.61
C GLU A 31 6.33 -22.38 -4.25
N GLU A 32 7.50 -21.72 -4.25
CA GLU A 32 8.05 -21.10 -3.04
C GLU A 32 7.70 -19.59 -2.99
N PRO A 33 7.05 -19.12 -1.92
CA PRO A 33 6.64 -17.71 -1.75
C PRO A 33 7.82 -16.73 -1.69
N GLU A 34 9.06 -17.23 -1.61
CA GLU A 34 10.28 -16.44 -1.47
C GLU A 34 10.82 -15.91 -2.81
N GLN A 35 10.39 -16.46 -3.95
CA GLN A 35 10.79 -16.03 -5.30
C GLN A 35 9.75 -15.17 -6.03
N ILE A 36 8.76 -14.64 -5.32
CA ILE A 36 7.96 -13.53 -5.86
C ILE A 36 8.95 -12.39 -6.06
N GLU A 37 9.36 -12.17 -7.32
CA GLU A 37 10.22 -11.07 -7.72
C GLU A 37 9.78 -9.84 -6.95
N GLN A 38 10.64 -9.36 -6.05
CA GLN A 38 10.36 -8.18 -5.24
C GLN A 38 9.95 -7.09 -6.22
N SER A 39 8.67 -6.73 -6.19
CA SER A 39 8.08 -5.71 -7.05
C SER A 39 9.06 -4.56 -7.12
N THR A 40 9.53 -4.24 -8.33
CA THR A 40 10.66 -3.32 -8.53
C THR A 40 10.50 -2.11 -7.62
N PRO A 41 11.48 -1.77 -6.77
CA PRO A 41 11.30 -0.73 -5.76
C PRO A 41 10.88 0.57 -6.45
N CYS A 42 9.62 0.95 -6.24
CA CYS A 42 9.03 2.15 -6.81
C CYS A 42 8.88 3.19 -5.71
N GLN A 43 9.16 4.45 -6.05
CA GLN A 43 8.86 5.55 -5.14
C GLN A 43 7.34 5.61 -4.92
N PRO A 44 6.89 5.79 -3.66
CA PRO A 44 5.47 5.95 -3.37
C PRO A 44 4.95 7.22 -4.06
N TRP A 45 3.68 7.19 -4.45
CA TRP A 45 3.07 8.36 -5.07
C TRP A 45 2.94 9.53 -4.08
N PRO A 46 3.03 10.77 -4.56
CA PRO A 46 2.69 11.94 -3.76
C PRO A 46 1.24 11.84 -3.26
N GLU A 47 0.99 12.33 -2.05
CA GLU A 47 -0.33 12.28 -1.39
C GLU A 47 -1.45 12.81 -2.28
N GLN A 48 -1.22 13.92 -3.00
CA GLN A 48 -2.21 14.50 -3.91
C GLN A 48 -2.64 13.53 -5.02
N VAL A 49 -1.70 12.77 -5.59
CA VAL A 49 -1.99 11.78 -6.65
C VAL A 49 -2.82 10.62 -6.09
N VAL A 50 -2.50 10.19 -4.86
CA VAL A 50 -3.27 9.15 -4.17
C VAL A 50 -4.69 9.63 -3.90
N LEU A 51 -4.85 10.83 -3.34
CA LEU A 51 -6.15 11.42 -3.05
C LEU A 51 -7.00 11.59 -4.31
N ASP A 52 -6.40 12.06 -5.41
CA ASP A 52 -7.10 12.17 -6.69
C ASP A 52 -7.57 10.81 -7.21
N GLY A 53 -6.74 9.77 -7.08
CA GLY A 53 -7.11 8.39 -7.40
C GLY A 53 -8.22 7.83 -6.52
N GLU A 54 -8.19 8.10 -5.21
CA GLU A 54 -9.27 7.71 -4.28
C GLU A 54 -10.60 8.36 -4.67
N ARG A 55 -10.60 9.66 -4.96
CA ARG A 55 -11.80 10.36 -5.42
C ARG A 55 -12.31 9.80 -6.74
N GLU A 56 -11.43 9.53 -7.70
CA GLU A 56 -11.83 9.02 -9.02
C GLU A 56 -12.41 7.61 -8.94
N THR A 57 -11.84 6.75 -8.10
CA THR A 57 -12.21 5.33 -8.03
C THR A 57 -13.33 5.05 -7.02
N LEU A 58 -13.29 5.69 -5.85
CA LEU A 58 -14.22 5.47 -4.73
C LEU A 58 -15.28 6.58 -4.60
N GLY A 59 -15.06 7.75 -5.21
CA GLY A 59 -15.93 8.92 -5.05
C GLY A 59 -15.74 9.68 -3.74
N LEU A 60 -14.80 9.25 -2.88
CA LEU A 60 -14.51 9.86 -1.59
C LEU A 60 -13.02 9.76 -1.26
N TYR A 61 -12.55 10.59 -0.32
CA TYR A 61 -11.19 10.51 0.20
C TYR A 61 -11.17 9.67 1.48
N LEU A 62 -10.37 8.61 1.49
CA LEU A 62 -10.28 7.63 2.57
C LEU A 62 -9.07 7.87 3.47
N THR A 63 -7.91 8.19 2.87
CA THR A 63 -6.64 8.32 3.61
C THR A 63 -6.36 9.74 4.11
N GLY A 64 -7.13 10.73 3.65
CA GLY A 64 -6.96 12.12 4.04
C GLY A 64 -7.98 13.05 3.38
N HIS A 65 -7.66 14.34 3.28
CA HIS A 65 -8.45 15.32 2.54
C HIS A 65 -7.56 16.42 1.96
N PRO A 66 -7.79 16.93 0.73
CA PRO A 66 -6.97 17.99 0.12
C PRO A 66 -6.87 19.30 0.94
N ILE A 67 -7.75 19.49 1.93
CA ILE A 67 -7.74 20.66 2.82
C ILE A 67 -6.65 20.57 3.89
N ASN A 68 -6.08 19.38 4.12
CA ASN A 68 -5.12 19.12 5.18
C ASN A 68 -3.86 20.01 5.06
N GLN A 69 -3.42 20.29 3.82
CA GLN A 69 -2.28 21.18 3.54
C GLN A 69 -2.49 22.63 4.02
N TYR A 70 -3.75 23.08 4.11
CA TYR A 70 -4.09 24.47 4.47
C TYR A 70 -4.53 24.64 5.92
N LEU A 71 -4.62 23.58 6.73
CA LEU A 71 -5.16 23.67 8.09
C LEU A 71 -4.43 24.70 8.95
N LYS A 72 -3.10 24.80 8.83
CA LYS A 72 -2.28 25.78 9.57
C LYS A 72 -2.56 27.23 9.15
N GLU A 73 -2.92 27.44 7.89
CA GLU A 73 -3.24 28.75 7.35
C GLU A 73 -4.67 29.16 7.74
N ILE A 74 -5.60 28.20 7.67
CA ILE A 74 -7.00 28.38 8.09
C ILE A 74 -7.07 28.77 9.57
N GLU A 75 -6.28 28.15 10.46
CA GLU A 75 -6.23 28.51 11.88
C GLU A 75 -5.89 30.00 12.12
N ARG A 76 -5.10 30.62 11.24
CA ARG A 76 -4.72 32.04 11.37
C ARG A 76 -5.82 33.00 10.98
N TYR A 77 -6.68 32.62 10.04
CA TYR A 77 -7.71 33.49 9.48
C TYR A 77 -9.07 33.34 10.15
N VAL A 78 -9.41 32.17 10.71
CA VAL A 78 -10.76 31.87 11.22
C VAL A 78 -10.88 32.06 12.75
N GLY A 79 -9.95 32.79 13.39
CA GLY A 79 -10.15 33.29 14.76
C GLY A 79 -10.49 32.21 15.81
N GLY A 80 -9.86 31.03 15.72
CA GLY A 80 -10.04 29.95 16.70
C GLY A 80 -11.12 28.91 16.37
N VAL A 81 -11.81 29.01 15.23
CA VAL A 81 -12.67 27.92 14.74
C VAL A 81 -11.80 26.80 14.19
N ARG A 82 -11.84 25.63 14.83
CA ARG A 82 -11.13 24.43 14.38
C ARG A 82 -12.05 23.57 13.53
N LEU A 83 -11.62 23.25 12.31
CA LEU A 83 -12.27 22.23 11.50
C LEU A 83 -12.21 20.89 12.24
N GLN A 84 -13.36 20.26 12.46
CA GLN A 84 -13.39 18.92 13.05
C GLN A 84 -12.76 17.94 12.07
N ARG A 85 -11.75 17.22 12.56
CA ARG A 85 -11.04 16.21 11.77
C ARG A 85 -11.94 14.99 11.63
N HIS A 86 -12.30 14.61 10.40
CA HIS A 86 -13.14 13.43 10.15
C HIS A 86 -12.36 12.13 10.36
N ALA A 87 -13.10 11.04 10.63
CA ALA A 87 -12.57 9.78 11.11
C ALA A 87 -11.64 9.02 10.14
N SER A 88 -11.57 9.43 8.87
CA SER A 88 -10.66 8.90 7.84
C SER A 88 -9.18 9.19 8.15
N ASP A 89 -8.88 10.20 8.96
CA ASP A 89 -7.51 10.56 9.37
C ASP A 89 -6.92 9.63 10.46
N ARG A 90 -7.59 8.52 10.82
CA ARG A 90 -7.02 7.51 11.74
C ARG A 90 -6.06 6.61 10.98
N THR A 91 -4.79 7.01 11.00
CA THR A 91 -3.66 6.17 10.60
C THR A 91 -3.78 4.79 11.24
N TRP A 92 -3.76 3.74 10.43
CA TRP A 92 -3.59 2.36 10.91
C TRP A 92 -2.27 2.31 11.69
N GLU A 93 -2.36 2.17 13.02
CA GLU A 93 -1.21 2.00 13.89
C GLU A 93 -0.72 0.55 13.72
N SER A 94 0.28 0.36 12.88
CA SER A 94 0.98 -0.92 12.73
C SER A 94 1.65 -1.26 14.07
N HIS A 95 1.06 -2.18 14.83
CA HIS A 95 1.71 -2.81 15.97
C HIS A 95 2.92 -3.62 15.50
N HIS A 96 4.05 -2.96 15.29
CA HIS A 96 5.37 -3.59 15.20
C HIS A 96 6.29 -3.00 16.26
N GLY A 97 6.70 -3.88 17.19
CA GLY A 97 7.68 -3.62 18.24
C GLY A 97 7.21 -4.26 19.54
N GLY A 98 7.87 -5.25 20.11
CA GLY A 98 9.20 -5.78 19.92
C GLY A 98 9.54 -6.45 21.25
N GLY A 99 9.85 -7.74 21.21
CA GLY A 99 10.25 -8.48 22.40
C GLY A 99 11.57 -7.93 22.95
N ALA A 100 11.55 -7.41 24.17
CA ALA A 100 12.74 -7.17 24.98
C ALA A 100 12.32 -7.24 26.46
N GLY A 101 12.24 -8.47 26.98
CA GLY A 101 12.00 -8.77 28.39
C GLY A 101 13.21 -9.48 28.97
N GLU A 102 14.17 -8.67 29.41
CA GLU A 102 15.47 -9.05 29.92
C GLU A 102 15.39 -9.67 31.33
N LEU A 103 16.24 -10.68 31.54
CA LEU A 103 16.77 -11.25 32.78
C LEU A 103 16.43 -10.51 34.09
N ARG A 104 15.83 -11.23 35.05
CA ARG A 104 16.14 -11.02 36.48
C ARG A 104 16.18 -12.34 37.26
N ARG A 105 17.40 -12.62 37.76
CA ARG A 105 17.71 -13.48 38.90
C ARG A 105 16.90 -13.03 40.13
N GLY A 106 16.52 -13.99 40.97
CA GLY A 106 15.93 -13.80 42.29
C GLY A 106 15.27 -15.07 42.76
#